data_AF-A0A318SWR9-F1
#
_entry.id   AF-A0A318SWR9-F1
#
_cell.length_a   1.000
_cell.length_b   1.000
_cell.length_c   1.000
_cell.angle_alpha   90.00
_cell.angle_beta   90.00
_cell.angle_gamma   90.00
#
_symmetry.space_group_name_H-M   'P 1'
#
loop_
_entity.id
_entity.type
_entity.pdbx_description
1 polymer ?
#
loop_
_entity_poly.entity_id
_entity_poly.type
_entity_poly.pdbx_seq_one_letter_code
_entity_poly.pdbx_strand_id
1 'polypeptide(L)'
;MQLDLLSSNPGNEKRKGRPPIHADAAARKRAHRANVSRIDYSDDAAHVAKMQEIADQLGCSLAELMRSMTRVALTNRNWRQLGLYGSKGH
;
A
#
# COMPACT_ATOMS: atom_id res chain seq x y z
N MET A 1 13.33 0.93 -64.94
CA MET A 1 12.00 1.59 -64.91
C MET A 1 10.99 0.59 -64.38
N GLN A 2 9.99 1.08 -63.65
CA GLN A 2 8.92 0.40 -62.90
C GLN A 2 9.29 -0.19 -61.54
N LEU A 3 8.52 -0.03 -60.48
CA LEU A 3 7.64 1.03 -59.96
C LEU A 3 7.32 0.53 -58.54
N ASP A 4 7.39 1.40 -57.54
CA ASP A 4 6.92 1.11 -56.18
C ASP A 4 5.52 0.49 -56.18
N LEU A 5 5.26 -0.54 -55.36
CA LEU A 5 3.98 -0.70 -54.66
C LEU A 5 4.06 -1.89 -53.69
N LEU A 6 4.02 -1.57 -52.39
CA LEU A 6 3.38 -2.29 -51.26
C LEU A 6 4.06 -1.92 -49.92
N SER A 7 4.31 -0.62 -49.73
CA SER A 7 4.30 -0.04 -48.38
C SER A 7 2.84 0.14 -47.99
N SER A 8 2.31 -0.78 -47.17
CA SER A 8 1.20 -0.53 -46.25
C SER A 8 1.04 -1.74 -45.35
N ASN A 9 1.73 -1.75 -44.21
CA ASN A 9 1.39 -2.62 -43.11
C ASN A 9 0.49 -1.82 -42.15
N PRO A 10 -0.85 -1.90 -42.22
CA PRO A 10 -1.74 -1.13 -41.35
C PRO A 10 -1.88 -1.78 -39.96
N GLY A 11 -0.80 -2.32 -39.41
CA GLY A 11 -0.80 -3.12 -38.18
C GLY A 11 -0.51 -2.35 -36.89
N ASN A 12 -0.45 -1.02 -36.92
CA ASN A 12 -0.27 -0.19 -35.72
C ASN A 12 -1.57 0.52 -35.32
N GLU A 13 -2.70 -0.20 -35.39
CA GLU A 13 -3.89 0.20 -34.64
C GLU A 13 -3.50 0.23 -33.16
N LYS A 14 -3.35 1.45 -32.64
CA LYS A 14 -3.10 1.77 -31.24
C LYS A 14 -3.92 0.81 -30.38
N ARG A 15 -3.28 -0.17 -29.74
CA ARG A 15 -3.93 -0.99 -28.71
C ARG A 15 -4.50 0.00 -27.70
N LYS A 16 -5.82 0.23 -27.75
CA LYS A 16 -6.51 1.09 -26.79
C LYS A 16 -6.39 0.38 -25.46
N GLY A 17 -5.34 0.72 -24.72
CA GLY A 17 -5.18 0.30 -23.33
C GLY A 17 -6.44 0.66 -22.55
N ARG A 18 -6.66 -0.02 -21.43
CA ARG A 18 -7.79 0.26 -20.53
C ARG A 18 -7.88 1.78 -20.32
N PRO A 19 -9.04 2.41 -20.56
CA PRO A 19 -9.19 3.83 -20.34
C PRO A 19 -8.78 4.18 -18.91
N PRO A 20 -8.10 5.32 -18.69
CA PRO A 20 -7.64 5.71 -17.37
C PRO A 20 -8.84 5.81 -16.43
N ILE A 21 -8.77 5.10 -15.29
CA ILE A 21 -9.83 5.06 -14.27
C ILE A 21 -10.05 6.46 -13.66
N HIS A 22 -9.01 7.29 -13.66
CA HIS A 22 -9.03 8.63 -13.12
C HIS A 22 -8.85 9.65 -14.26
N ALA A 23 -9.62 10.74 -14.19
CA ALA A 23 -9.56 11.81 -15.18
C ALA A 23 -8.17 12.47 -15.27
N ASP A 24 -7.46 12.57 -14.15
CA ASP A 24 -6.10 13.13 -14.08
C ASP A 24 -5.29 12.56 -12.88
N ALA A 25 -4.02 12.98 -12.78
CA ALA A 25 -3.15 12.57 -11.68
C ALA A 25 -3.62 13.10 -10.31
N ALA A 26 -4.32 14.22 -10.27
CA ALA A 26 -4.86 14.80 -9.05
C ALA A 26 -6.04 13.98 -8.50
N ALA A 27 -6.94 13.52 -9.36
CA ALA A 27 -8.04 12.61 -9.06
C ALA A 27 -7.51 11.27 -8.56
N ARG A 28 -6.44 10.74 -9.16
CA ARG A 28 -5.75 9.55 -8.65
C ARG A 28 -5.24 9.75 -7.22
N LYS A 29 -4.57 10.87 -6.94
CA LYS A 29 -4.08 11.20 -5.58
C LYS A 29 -5.23 11.38 -4.60
N ARG A 30 -6.32 12.02 -5.00
CA ARG A 30 -7.52 12.23 -4.17
C ARG A 30 -8.20 10.90 -3.83
N ALA A 31 -8.39 10.03 -4.83
CA ALA A 31 -8.96 8.70 -4.62
C ALA A 31 -8.07 7.83 -3.71
N HIS A 32 -6.75 7.91 -3.88
CA HIS A 32 -5.82 7.21 -2.99
C HIS A 32 -5.93 7.70 -1.54
N ARG A 33 -5.95 9.02 -1.31
CA ARG A 33 -6.14 9.60 0.03
C ARG A 33 -7.51 9.28 0.63
N ALA A 34 -8.56 9.21 -0.17
CA ALA A 34 -9.89 8.82 0.30
C ALA A 34 -9.95 7.36 0.79
N ASN A 35 -9.07 6.49 0.26
CA ASN A 35 -9.00 5.08 0.61
C ASN A 35 -7.92 4.76 1.65
N VAL A 36 -7.17 5.75 2.13
CA VAL A 36 -6.09 5.57 3.10
C VAL A 36 -6.33 6.52 4.27
N SER A 37 -6.65 5.95 5.43
CA SER A 37 -6.70 6.68 6.69
C SER A 37 -5.31 6.72 7.31
N ARG A 38 -4.91 7.89 7.81
CA ARG A 38 -3.71 8.05 8.63
C ARG A 38 -4.06 7.81 10.09
N ILE A 39 -3.23 7.03 10.78
CA ILE A 39 -3.28 6.83 12.22
C ILE A 39 -1.97 7.38 12.76
N ASP A 40 -2.04 8.40 13.60
CA ASP A 40 -0.87 8.88 14.33
C ASP A 40 -0.69 8.04 15.60
N TYR A 41 0.53 7.55 15.81
CA TYR A 41 0.89 6.65 16.91
C TYR A 41 2.04 7.25 17.70
N SER A 42 1.92 7.23 19.02
CA SER A 42 2.95 7.69 19.95
C SER A 42 3.15 6.62 21.01
N ASP A 43 4.40 6.34 21.34
CA ASP A 43 4.82 5.31 22.27
C ASP A 43 6.19 5.71 22.85
N ASP A 44 6.68 4.94 23.82
CA ASP A 44 8.01 5.09 24.39
C ASP A 44 9.09 5.02 23.30
N ALA A 45 10.07 5.94 23.37
CA ALA A 45 11.20 5.98 22.46
C ALA A 45 11.97 4.65 22.40
N ALA A 46 12.06 3.92 23.53
CA ALA A 46 12.70 2.61 23.58
C ALA A 46 11.93 1.55 22.76
N HIS A 47 10.59 1.59 22.80
CA HIS A 47 9.76 0.71 21.97
C HIS A 47 9.89 1.05 20.50
N VAL A 48 9.88 2.34 20.15
CA VAL A 48 10.06 2.80 18.77
C VAL A 48 11.43 2.38 18.22
N ALA A 49 12.50 2.53 19.00
CA ALA A 49 13.84 2.09 18.61
C ALA A 49 13.88 0.57 18.33
N LYS A 50 13.22 -0.24 19.17
CA LYS A 50 13.16 -1.69 18.98
C LYS A 50 12.35 -2.09 17.74
N MET A 51 11.25 -1.39 17.47
CA MET A 51 10.49 -1.61 16.23
C MET A 51 11.30 -1.23 15.00
N GLN A 52 12.11 -0.16 15.08
CA GLN A 52 13.01 0.22 13.99
C GLN A 52 14.07 -0.85 13.74
N GLU A 53 14.69 -1.38 14.79
CA GLU A 53 15.65 -2.48 14.69
C GLU A 53 15.04 -3.71 13.99
N ILE A 54 13.81 -4.09 14.37
CA ILE A 54 13.09 -5.21 13.73
C ILE A 54 12.81 -4.92 12.25
N ALA A 55 12.38 -3.69 11.93
CA ALA A 55 12.13 -3.28 10.55
C ALA A 55 13.40 -3.38 9.70
N ASP A 56 14.54 -2.93 10.24
CA ASP A 56 15.85 -3.00 9.59
C ASP A 56 16.28 -4.47 9.36
N GLN A 57 16.11 -5.34 10.35
CA GLN A 57 16.40 -6.78 10.23
C GLN A 57 15.53 -7.46 9.16
N LEU A 58 14.28 -7.02 9.00
CA LEU A 58 13.35 -7.55 7.99
C LEU A 58 13.49 -6.86 6.62
N GLY A 59 14.32 -5.82 6.51
CA GLY A 59 14.49 -5.05 5.29
C GLY A 59 13.23 -4.30 4.85
N CYS A 60 12.41 -3.84 5.80
CA CYS A 60 11.18 -3.09 5.52
C CYS A 60 11.13 -1.77 6.29
N SER A 61 10.17 -0.90 5.95
CA SER A 61 9.95 0.34 6.71
C SER A 61 9.16 0.09 8.00
N LEU A 62 9.34 0.96 9.00
CA LEU A 62 8.56 0.92 10.25
C LEU A 62 7.05 0.96 9.99
N ALA A 63 6.61 1.71 8.97
CA ALA A 63 5.20 1.77 8.58
C ALA A 63 4.68 0.44 8.02
N GLU A 64 5.50 -0.30 7.27
CA GLU A 64 5.16 -1.63 6.75
C GLU A 64 5.12 -2.68 7.85
N LEU A 65 6.06 -2.61 8.80
CA LEU A 65 6.06 -3.44 10.00
C LEU A 65 4.77 -3.22 10.80
N MET A 66 4.44 -1.97 11.13
CA MET A 66 3.24 -1.61 11.88
C MET A 66 1.96 -2.08 11.16
N ARG A 67 1.86 -1.85 9.85
CA ARG A 67 0.72 -2.33 9.04
C ARG A 67 0.55 -3.85 9.11
N SER A 68 1.66 -4.58 9.07
CA SER A 68 1.65 -6.05 9.13
C SER A 68 1.24 -6.54 10.51
N MET A 69 1.80 -5.96 11.57
CA MET A 69 1.41 -6.23 12.96
C MET A 69 -0.08 -5.97 13.17
N THR A 70 -0.61 -4.81 12.75
CA THR A 70 -2.04 -4.50 12.88
C THR A 70 -2.91 -5.52 12.17
N ARG A 71 -2.53 -5.98 10.96
CA ARG A 71 -3.28 -6.99 10.22
C ARG A 71 -3.29 -8.34 10.93
N VAL A 72 -2.14 -8.82 11.38
CA VAL A 72 -2.03 -10.06 12.16
C VAL A 72 -2.91 -9.96 13.41
N ALA A 73 -2.82 -8.84 14.10
CA ALA A 73 -3.60 -8.62 15.30
C ALA A 73 -5.12 -8.64 14.98
N LEU A 74 -5.57 -7.99 13.91
CA LEU A 74 -6.98 -8.02 13.48
C LEU A 74 -7.46 -9.41 13.04
N THR A 75 -6.58 -10.27 12.52
CA THR A 75 -6.95 -11.67 12.21
C THR A 75 -7.18 -12.53 13.46
N ASN A 76 -6.53 -12.19 14.57
CA ASN A 76 -6.77 -12.83 15.86
C ASN A 76 -8.07 -12.30 16.47
N ARG A 77 -9.23 -12.87 16.09
CA ARG A 77 -10.58 -12.37 16.47
C ARG A 77 -10.86 -12.30 17.99
N ASN A 78 -9.99 -12.83 18.86
CA ASN A 78 -10.29 -13.00 20.27
C ASN A 78 -9.31 -12.31 21.23
N TRP A 79 -9.06 -11.02 20.99
CA TRP A 79 -8.22 -10.17 21.84
C TRP A 79 -8.62 -10.18 23.31
N ARG A 80 -9.94 -10.28 23.59
CA ARG A 80 -10.48 -10.40 24.94
C ARG A 80 -10.07 -11.70 25.62
N GLN A 81 -10.06 -12.83 24.90
CA GLN A 81 -9.63 -14.11 25.46
C GLN A 81 -8.11 -14.18 25.67
N LEU A 82 -7.33 -13.47 24.84
CA LEU A 82 -5.87 -13.40 24.98
C LEU A 82 -5.42 -12.44 26.09
N GLY A 83 -6.35 -11.75 26.78
CA GLY A 83 -6.01 -10.79 27.84
C GLY A 83 -5.30 -9.53 27.34
N LEU A 84 -5.21 -9.33 26.02
CA LEU A 84 -4.54 -8.19 25.37
C LEU A 84 -5.36 -6.90 25.42
N TYR A 85 -6.60 -6.99 25.90
CA TYR A 85 -7.46 -5.84 26.17
C TYR A 85 -8.20 -6.08 27.49
N GLY A 86 -8.05 -5.16 28.45
CA GLY A 86 -8.74 -5.19 29.74
C GLY A 86 -7.97 -5.82 30.92
N SER A 87 -6.70 -6.19 30.78
CA SER A 87 -5.88 -6.64 31.93
C SER A 87 -5.11 -5.47 32.57
N LYS A 88 -5.78 -4.80 33.52
CA LYS A 88 -5.32 -3.64 34.34
C LYS A 88 -5.13 -2.35 33.53
N GLY A 89 -5.88 -1.27 33.75
CA GLY A 89 -6.06 -0.57 35.02
C GLY A 89 -5.30 0.74 34.91
N HIS A 90 -5.99 1.82 34.51
CA HIS A 90 -5.55 3.17 34.88
C HIS A 90 -5.51 3.30 36.40
#